data_AF-A0AAW9I5Z9-F1
#
_entry.id   AF-A0AAW9I5Z9-F1
#
_cell.length_a   1.000
_cell.length_b   1.000
_cell.length_c   1.000
_cell.angle_alpha   90.00
_cell.angle_beta   90.00
_cell.angle_gamma   90.00
#
_symmetry.space_group_name_H-M   'P 1'
#
loop_
_entity.id
_entity.type
_entity.pdbx_description
1 polymer ?
#
loop_
_entity_poly.entity_id
_entity_poly.type
_entity_poly.pdbx_seq_one_letter_code
_entity_poly.pdbx_strand_id
1 'polypeptide(L)'
;MSVNHGANLYDLSKQYGFSKDEFLDFSSNINPFGTSTLAKEYVINNINMVSAYPDPEYVELKKSISSYCNCNKDNMVLGSGAT
;
A
#
# COMPACT_ATOMS: atom_id res chain seq x y z
N MET A 1 1.44 19.76 -14.01
CA MET A 1 1.39 19.81 -12.55
C MET A 1 2.54 18.99 -12.03
N SER A 2 3.44 19.55 -11.22
CA SER A 2 4.40 18.71 -10.48
C SER A 2 3.62 18.02 -9.37
N VAL A 3 3.66 16.69 -9.35
CA VAL A 3 3.10 15.93 -8.24
C VAL A 3 4.07 16.12 -7.07
N ASN A 4 3.70 16.94 -6.09
CA ASN A 4 4.54 17.20 -4.91
C ASN A 4 4.26 16.13 -3.84
N HIS A 5 4.93 15.00 -3.95
CA HIS A 5 4.98 13.98 -2.90
C HIS A 5 6.44 13.75 -2.47
N GLY A 6 6.63 13.36 -1.21
CA GLY A 6 7.94 12.89 -0.72
C GLY A 6 8.36 11.56 -1.36
N ALA A 7 9.51 11.03 -0.95
CA ALA A 7 10.05 9.72 -1.34
C ALA A 7 10.34 9.50 -2.83
N ASN A 8 10.67 10.55 -3.58
CA ASN A 8 11.15 10.39 -4.95
C ASN A 8 12.64 10.01 -4.99
N LEU A 9 12.95 8.82 -4.47
CA LEU A 9 14.31 8.27 -4.45
C LEU A 9 14.86 8.04 -5.87
N TYR A 10 14.00 7.93 -6.89
CA TYR A 10 14.43 7.78 -8.28
C TYR A 10 15.09 9.05 -8.81
N ASP A 11 14.44 10.20 -8.62
CA ASP A 11 15.02 11.49 -9.04
C ASP A 11 16.25 11.83 -8.21
N LEU A 12 16.23 11.56 -6.90
CA LEU A 12 17.39 11.76 -6.03
C LEU A 12 18.57 10.87 -6.43
N SER A 13 18.32 9.59 -6.74
CA SER A 13 19.34 8.67 -7.25
C SER A 13 19.95 9.18 -8.56
N LYS A 14 19.12 9.63 -9.50
CA LYS A 14 19.59 10.22 -10.76
C LYS A 14 20.38 11.52 -10.56
N GLN A 15 19.98 12.35 -9.59
CA GLN A 15 20.60 13.64 -9.32
C GLN A 15 21.95 13.51 -8.61
N TYR A 16 22.05 12.62 -7.61
CA TYR A 16 23.21 12.50 -6.73
C TYR A 16 24.13 11.33 -7.07
N GLY A 17 23.70 10.40 -7.92
CA GLY A 17 24.50 9.25 -8.35
C GLY A 17 24.59 8.10 -7.33
N PHE A 18 23.86 8.19 -6.22
CA PHE A 18 23.74 7.10 -5.24
C PHE A 18 22.68 6.08 -5.66
N SER A 19 22.84 4.83 -5.25
CA SER A 19 21.77 3.84 -5.26
C SER A 19 20.64 4.27 -4.32
N LYS A 20 19.41 3.87 -4.63
CA LYS A 20 18.23 4.17 -3.79
C LYS A 20 18.37 3.63 -2.36
N ASP A 21 19.08 2.51 -2.19
CA ASP A 21 19.25 1.84 -0.91
C ASP A 21 20.31 2.52 -0.01
N GLU A 22 21.04 3.50 -0.55
CA GLU A 22 22.01 4.32 0.22
C GLU A 22 21.34 5.53 0.88
N PHE A 23 20.10 5.85 0.50
CA PHE A 23 19.34 6.93 1.11
C PHE A 23 18.66 6.48 2.39
N LEU A 24 18.92 7.22 3.47
CA LEU A 24 18.09 7.16 4.66
C LEU A 24 16.87 8.07 4.47
N ASP A 25 15.74 7.49 4.04
CA ASP A 25 14.54 8.24 3.67
C ASP A 25 13.72 8.67 4.90
N PHE A 26 13.71 9.98 5.18
CA PHE A 26 12.82 10.64 6.15
C PHE A 26 11.71 11.46 5.48
N SER A 27 11.54 11.33 4.16
CA SER A 27 10.55 12.10 3.40
C SER A 27 9.22 11.37 3.22
N SER A 28 9.11 10.12 3.68
CA SER A 28 7.86 9.36 3.74
C SER A 28 7.55 8.85 5.16
N ASN A 29 6.27 8.87 5.52
CA ASN A 29 5.78 8.41 6.83
C ASN A 29 5.43 6.91 6.76
N ILE A 30 6.44 6.06 6.56
CA ILE A 30 6.26 4.60 6.44
C ILE A 30 6.65 3.87 7.72
N ASN A 31 6.09 2.67 7.93
CA ASN A 31 6.46 1.83 9.07
C ASN A 31 7.89 1.28 8.89
N PRO A 32 8.84 1.58 9.81
CA PRO A 32 10.24 1.15 9.68
C PRO A 32 10.42 -0.36 9.85
N PHE A 33 9.44 -1.08 10.39
CA PHE A 33 9.49 -2.55 10.49
C PHE A 33 9.20 -3.26 9.16
N GLY A 34 8.86 -2.50 8.11
CA GLY A 34 8.58 -3.03 6.79
C GLY A 34 7.21 -3.72 6.70
N THR A 35 7.10 -4.64 5.74
CA THR A 35 5.83 -5.31 5.43
C THR A 35 5.51 -6.41 6.45
N SER A 36 4.25 -6.51 6.86
CA SER A 36 3.76 -7.63 7.68
C SER A 36 4.07 -8.98 7.02
N THR A 37 4.67 -9.91 7.76
CA THR A 37 4.99 -11.27 7.28
C THR A 37 3.74 -12.01 6.81
N LEU A 38 2.63 -11.90 7.56
CA LEU A 38 1.36 -12.52 7.20
C LEU A 38 0.81 -11.98 5.87
N ALA A 39 0.90 -10.66 5.67
CA ALA A 39 0.45 -10.03 4.42
C ALA A 39 1.33 -10.47 3.24
N LYS A 40 2.66 -10.51 3.44
CA LYS A 40 3.62 -10.95 2.42
C LYS A 40 3.37 -12.40 2.00
N GLU A 41 3.22 -13.30 2.95
CA GLU A 41 2.93 -14.73 2.69
C GLU A 41 1.61 -14.90 1.95
N TYR A 42 0.56 -14.18 2.36
CA TYR A 42 -0.74 -14.25 1.70
C TYR A 42 -0.65 -13.82 0.23
N VAL A 43 0.04 -12.70 -0.05
CA VAL A 43 0.22 -12.23 -1.44
C VAL A 43 1.01 -13.24 -2.27
N ILE A 44 2.13 -13.76 -1.75
CA ILE A 44 2.95 -14.75 -2.48
C ILE A 44 2.13 -15.99 -2.82
N ASN A 45 1.38 -16.53 -1.85
CA ASN A 45 0.62 -17.76 -2.03
C ASN A 45 -0.61 -17.59 -2.94
N ASN A 46 -1.08 -16.36 -3.16
CA ASN A 46 -2.29 -16.07 -3.94
C ASN A 46 -2.01 -15.19 -5.17
N ILE A 47 -0.75 -15.05 -5.58
CA ILE A 47 -0.34 -14.12 -6.64
C ILE A 47 -1.09 -14.34 -7.96
N ASN A 48 -1.52 -15.57 -8.25
CA ASN A 48 -2.26 -15.90 -9.48
C ASN A 48 -3.63 -15.20 -9.58
N MET A 49 -4.21 -14.76 -8.46
CA MET A 49 -5.52 -14.09 -8.43
C MET A 49 -5.52 -12.74 -9.16
N VAL A 50 -4.35 -12.11 -9.37
CA VAL A 50 -4.24 -10.84 -10.10
C VAL A 50 -4.66 -10.94 -11.58
N SER A 51 -4.79 -12.16 -12.11
CA SER A 51 -5.29 -12.42 -13.47
C SER A 51 -6.80 -12.24 -13.62
N ALA A 52 -7.52 -12.09 -12.50
CA ALA A 52 -8.96 -11.88 -12.47
C ALA A 52 -9.32 -10.51 -11.90
N TYR A 53 -10.48 -9.98 -12.31
CA TYR A 53 -11.04 -8.80 -11.67
C TYR A 53 -11.37 -9.08 -10.20
N PRO A 54 -11.13 -8.12 -9.28
CA PRO A 54 -11.55 -8.25 -7.89
C PRO A 54 -13.08 -8.24 -7.80
N ASP A 55 -13.60 -8.69 -6.65
CA ASP A 55 -15.01 -8.51 -6.31
C ASP A 55 -15.36 -7.00 -6.34
N PRO A 56 -16.26 -6.55 -7.24
CA PRO A 56 -16.60 -5.13 -7.36
C PRO A 56 -17.27 -4.57 -6.10
N GLU A 57 -17.90 -5.43 -5.28
CA GLU A 57 -18.57 -5.02 -4.05
C GLU A 57 -17.67 -5.10 -2.81
N TYR A 58 -16.47 -5.68 -2.96
CA TYR A 58 -15.47 -5.87 -1.90
C TYR A 58 -16.05 -6.51 -0.63
N VAL A 59 -16.93 -7.50 -0.76
CA VAL A 59 -17.75 -8.04 0.33
C VAL A 59 -16.90 -8.53 1.50
N GLU A 60 -15.91 -9.38 1.23
CA GLU A 60 -15.05 -9.93 2.29
C GLU A 60 -14.10 -8.87 2.87
N LEU A 61 -13.61 -7.93 2.06
CA LEU A 61 -12.74 -6.85 2.54
C LEU A 61 -13.51 -5.92 3.49
N LYS A 62 -14.73 -5.49 3.12
CA LYS A 62 -15.59 -4.68 3.98
C LYS A 62 -15.91 -5.41 5.29
N LYS A 63 -16.19 -6.72 5.23
CA LYS A 63 -16.43 -7.54 6.43
C LYS A 63 -15.23 -7.59 7.37
N SER A 64 -14.02 -7.82 6.84
CA SER A 64 -12.80 -7.85 7.64
C SER A 64 -12.52 -6.51 8.32
N ILE A 65 -12.63 -5.40 7.60
CA ILE A 65 -12.40 -4.06 8.16
C ILE A 65 -13.51 -3.70 9.16
N SER A 66 -14.77 -3.99 8.86
CA SER A 66 -15.90 -3.78 9.78
C SER A 66 -15.69 -4.50 11.11
N SER A 67 -15.23 -5.76 11.08
CA SER A 67 -14.91 -6.52 12.28
C SER A 67 -13.73 -5.94 13.06
N TYR A 68 -12.71 -5.43 12.36
CA TYR A 68 -11.52 -4.85 13.00
C TYR A 68 -11.81 -3.49 13.64
N CYS A 69 -12.50 -2.61 12.92
CA CYS A 69 -12.81 -1.24 13.35
C CYS A 69 -14.07 -1.15 14.21
N ASN A 70 -14.84 -2.23 14.35
CA ASN A 70 -16.16 -2.25 14.98
C ASN A 70 -17.12 -1.18 14.41
N CYS A 71 -17.23 -1.14 13.07
CA CYS A 71 -18.06 -0.18 12.35
C CYS A 71 -19.03 -0.88 11.39
N ASN A 72 -20.15 -0.22 11.04
CA ASN A 72 -21.09 -0.77 10.06
C ASN A 72 -20.48 -0.71 8.64
N LYS A 73 -20.48 -1.83 7.92
CA LYS A 73 -20.02 -1.96 6.54
C LYS A 73 -20.73 -1.01 5.56
N ASP A 74 -21.99 -0.65 5.85
CA ASP A 74 -22.77 0.25 4.99
C ASP A 74 -22.29 1.70 5.06
N ASN A 75 -21.47 2.03 6.07
CA ASN A 75 -20.83 3.35 6.23
C ASN A 75 -19.44 3.40 5.58
N MET A 76 -19.09 2.43 4.71
CA MET A 76 -17.73 2.27 4.19
C MET A 76 -17.68 2.44 2.67
N VAL A 77 -16.79 3.31 2.22
CA VAL A 77 -16.37 3.43 0.83
C VAL A 77 -14.90 3.01 0.75
N LEU A 78 -14.57 2.20 -0.25
CA LEU A 78 -13.21 1.74 -0.49
C LEU A 78 -12.65 2.44 -1.72
N GLY A 79 -11.37 2.77 -1.66
CA GLY A 79 -10.64 3.45 -2.73
C GLY A 79 -9.19 2.95 -2.82
N SER A 80 -8.51 3.32 -3.90
CA SER A 80 -7.11 2.98 -4.14
C SER A 80 -6.17 3.91 -3.38
N GLY A 81 -6.19 3.80 -2.04
CA GLY A 81 -5.57 4.78 -1.16
C GLY A 81 -6.52 5.93 -0.82
N ALA A 82 -6.09 6.79 0.11
CA ALA A 82 -6.90 7.90 0.62
C ALA A 82 -6.71 9.22 -0.16
N THR A 83 -5.90 9.21 -1.22
CA THR A 83 -5.42 10.40 -1.95
C THR A 83 -6.43 10.97 -2.93
#